data_AF-A0A3E4INH8-F1
#
_entry.id   AF-A0A3E4INH8-F1
#
_cell.length_a   1.000
_cell.length_b   1.000
_cell.length_c   1.000
_cell.angle_alpha   90.00
_cell.angle_beta   90.00
_cell.angle_gamma   90.00
#
_symmetry.space_group_name_H-M   'P 1'
#
loop_
_entity.id
_entity.type
_entity.pdbx_description
1 polymer ?
#
loop_
_entity_poly.entity_id
_entity_poly.type
_entity_poly.pdbx_seq_one_letter_code
_entity_poly.pdbx_strand_id
1 'polypeptide(L)'
;MKIAQQLKAKNIAEYLIYMWQVEDLIRANGCDIDKIRENIISRYPEEERPALEEWYGNLIDMMRIEGVKEKGHLQINRNVVINLTELHGELLSSPKYPYYSAAYFKALPFIVELRQKSGKKDEPELETCFEALYGVLLLRLQKKEITPGTAKAIEVISSFISLLANYNEKDKKGELKLEE
;
A
#
# COMPACT_ATOMS: atom_id res chain seq x y z
N MET A 1 9.55 -13.06 4.22
CA MET A 1 8.25 -13.79 4.25
C MET A 1 7.39 -13.50 5.49
N LYS A 2 7.91 -13.65 6.72
CA LYS A 2 7.14 -13.41 7.97
C LYS A 2 6.57 -12.00 8.11
N ILE A 3 7.35 -10.96 7.77
CA ILE A 3 6.92 -9.56 7.90
C ILE A 3 5.73 -9.27 6.99
N ALA A 4 5.82 -9.60 5.69
CA ALA A 4 4.73 -9.40 4.74
C ALA A 4 3.44 -10.13 5.17
N GLN A 5 3.56 -11.37 5.65
CA GLN A 5 2.42 -12.15 6.12
C GLN A 5 1.80 -11.58 7.40
N GLN A 6 2.63 -11.16 8.36
CA GLN A 6 2.19 -10.50 9.59
C GLN A 6 1.47 -9.18 9.28
N LEU A 7 2.03 -8.35 8.40
CA LEU A 7 1.40 -7.11 7.96
C LEU A 7 0.08 -7.38 7.24
N LYS A 8 0.03 -8.36 6.32
CA LYS A 8 -1.21 -8.70 5.60
C LYS A 8 -2.35 -9.11 6.53
N ALA A 9 -2.02 -9.73 7.66
CA ALA A 9 -2.96 -10.13 8.70
C ALA A 9 -3.35 -8.96 9.63
N LYS A 10 -2.38 -8.14 10.03
CA LYS A 10 -2.56 -7.09 11.05
C LYS A 10 -2.99 -5.74 10.49
N ASN A 11 -2.35 -5.28 9.42
CA ASN A 11 -2.63 -3.99 8.81
C ASN A 11 -2.40 -4.06 7.30
N ILE A 12 -3.49 -4.20 6.55
CA ILE A 12 -3.47 -4.35 5.10
C ILE A 12 -2.92 -3.12 4.38
N ALA A 13 -3.07 -1.92 4.95
CA ALA A 13 -2.52 -0.70 4.39
C ALA A 13 -0.99 -0.65 4.52
N GLU A 14 -0.44 -1.01 5.69
CA GLU A 14 1.00 -1.13 5.88
C GLU A 14 1.60 -2.23 5.00
N TYR A 15 0.88 -3.35 4.85
CA TYR A 15 1.28 -4.41 3.91
C TYR A 15 1.45 -3.89 2.49
N LEU A 16 0.47 -3.12 1.99
CA LEU A 16 0.52 -2.61 0.62
C LEU A 16 1.70 -1.66 0.42
N ILE A 17 1.90 -0.70 1.34
CA ILE A 17 3.03 0.23 1.31
C ILE A 17 4.37 -0.52 1.36
N TYR A 18 4.48 -1.53 2.23
CA TYR A 18 5.66 -2.37 2.32
C TYR A 18 5.93 -3.14 1.02
N MET A 19 4.89 -3.69 0.38
CA MET A 19 5.06 -4.41 -0.87
C MET A 19 5.48 -3.49 -2.02
N TRP A 20 4.99 -2.25 -2.09
CA TRP A 20 5.46 -1.26 -3.06
C TRP A 20 6.93 -0.90 -2.85
N GLN A 21 7.39 -0.77 -1.60
CA GLN A 21 8.82 -0.63 -1.29
C GLN A 21 9.64 -1.80 -1.80
N VAL A 22 9.14 -3.02 -1.64
CA VAL A 22 9.82 -4.23 -2.09
C VAL A 22 9.91 -4.27 -3.62
N GLU A 23 8.84 -3.91 -4.34
CA GLU A 23 8.88 -3.80 -5.79
C GLU A 23 9.93 -2.79 -6.25
N ASP A 24 9.97 -1.59 -5.66
CA ASP A 24 10.95 -0.57 -6.02
C ASP A 24 12.37 -0.97 -5.65
N LEU A 25 12.56 -1.70 -4.55
CA LEU A 25 13.84 -2.29 -4.18
C LEU A 25 14.30 -3.33 -5.21
N ILE A 26 13.39 -4.18 -5.69
CA ILE A 26 13.66 -5.15 -6.76
C ILE A 26 14.05 -4.41 -8.06
N ARG A 27 13.31 -3.37 -8.43
CA ARG A 27 13.60 -2.53 -9.61
C ARG A 27 14.94 -1.83 -9.52
N ALA A 28 15.28 -1.27 -8.35
CA ALA A 28 16.57 -0.62 -8.12
C ALA A 28 17.75 -1.60 -8.28
N ASN A 29 17.52 -2.90 -8.05
CA ASN A 29 18.49 -3.96 -8.29
C ASN A 29 18.36 -4.60 -9.69
N GLY A 30 17.58 -4.01 -10.60
CA GLY A 30 17.43 -4.48 -11.98
C GLY A 30 16.65 -5.78 -12.15
N CYS A 31 15.80 -6.14 -11.17
CA CYS A 31 15.12 -7.44 -11.12
C CYS A 31 16.09 -8.64 -11.20
N ASP A 32 17.24 -8.50 -10.56
CA ASP A 32 18.33 -9.49 -10.56
C ASP A 32 18.52 -10.05 -9.15
N ILE A 33 18.34 -11.36 -9.01
CA ILE A 33 18.43 -12.04 -7.72
C ILE A 33 19.85 -12.01 -7.15
N ASP A 34 20.87 -12.03 -7.99
CA ASP A 34 22.27 -12.01 -7.53
C ASP A 34 22.60 -10.65 -6.91
N LYS A 35 22.15 -9.55 -7.53
CA LYS A 35 22.27 -8.20 -6.96
C LYS A 35 21.49 -8.03 -5.66
N ILE A 36 20.28 -8.61 -5.58
CA ILE A 36 19.51 -8.62 -4.33
C ILE A 36 20.24 -9.41 -3.24
N ARG A 37 20.85 -10.54 -3.60
CA ARG A 37 21.64 -11.36 -2.67
C ARG A 37 22.77 -10.54 -2.05
N GLU A 38 23.53 -9.85 -2.89
CA GLU A 38 24.67 -9.03 -2.47
C GLU A 38 24.27 -7.78 -1.68
N ASN A 39 23.29 -7.02 -2.15
CA ASN A 39 22.97 -5.71 -1.59
C ASN A 39 22.04 -5.76 -0.37
N ILE A 40 21.19 -6.78 -0.28
CA ILE A 40 20.09 -6.85 0.68
C ILE A 40 20.21 -8.09 1.55
N ILE A 41 20.18 -9.29 0.96
CA ILE A 41 20.08 -10.56 1.70
C ILE A 41 21.35 -10.81 2.53
N SER A 42 22.53 -10.42 2.03
CA SER A 42 23.82 -10.55 2.74
C SER A 42 23.83 -9.89 4.13
N ARG A 43 22.98 -8.89 4.36
CA ARG A 43 22.88 -8.15 5.64
C ARG A 43 22.04 -8.89 6.69
N TYR A 44 21.35 -9.96 6.31
CA TYR A 44 20.54 -10.79 7.20
C TYR A 44 21.35 -11.98 7.75
N PRO A 45 20.94 -12.55 8.90
CA PRO A 45 21.52 -13.78 9.45
C PRO A 45 21.49 -14.92 8.43
N GLU A 46 22.53 -15.75 8.42
CA GLU A 46 22.69 -16.82 7.41
C GLU A 46 21.51 -17.77 7.35
N GLU A 47 20.90 -18.08 8.50
CA GLU A 47 19.72 -18.93 8.61
C GLU A 47 18.48 -18.38 7.90
N GLU A 48 18.37 -17.06 7.71
CA GLU A 48 17.23 -16.42 7.04
C GLU A 48 17.46 -16.24 5.54
N ARG A 49 18.71 -16.27 5.08
CA ARG A 49 19.08 -15.94 3.68
C ARG A 49 18.40 -16.83 2.64
N PRO A 50 18.33 -18.17 2.79
CA PRO A 50 17.68 -19.02 1.78
C PRO A 50 16.21 -18.67 1.58
N ALA A 51 15.47 -18.42 2.67
CA ALA A 51 14.05 -18.07 2.61
C ALA A 51 13.82 -16.67 2.01
N LEU A 52 14.74 -15.73 2.24
CA LEU A 52 14.69 -14.42 1.60
C LEU A 52 14.98 -14.51 0.11
N GLU A 53 15.96 -15.30 -0.28
CA GLU A 53 16.34 -15.51 -1.68
C GLU A 53 15.19 -16.12 -2.48
N GLU A 54 14.57 -17.18 -1.96
CA GLU A 54 13.38 -17.77 -2.55
C GLU A 54 12.24 -16.76 -2.66
N TRP A 55 11.99 -15.98 -1.60
CA TRP A 55 10.90 -14.99 -1.60
C TRP A 55 11.13 -13.87 -2.62
N TYR A 56 12.32 -13.29 -2.69
CA TYR A 56 12.64 -12.27 -3.69
C TYR A 56 12.66 -12.84 -5.11
N GLY A 57 13.17 -14.07 -5.30
CA GLY A 57 13.15 -14.77 -6.59
C GLY A 57 11.72 -14.94 -7.11
N ASN A 58 10.81 -15.42 -6.27
CA ASN A 58 9.39 -15.56 -6.61
C ASN A 58 8.75 -14.22 -7.00
N LEU A 59 9.07 -13.13 -6.27
CA LEU A 59 8.58 -11.79 -6.62
C LEU A 59 9.13 -11.30 -7.96
N ILE A 60 10.43 -11.49 -8.24
CA ILE A 60 11.05 -11.15 -9.51
C ILE A 60 10.37 -11.90 -10.67
N ASP A 61 10.13 -13.19 -10.50
CA ASP A 61 9.50 -14.01 -11.53
C ASP A 61 8.07 -13.57 -11.78
N MET A 62 7.29 -13.28 -10.73
CA MET A 62 5.96 -12.68 -10.89
C MET A 62 6.03 -11.33 -11.64
N MET A 63 6.96 -10.44 -11.28
CA MET A 63 7.10 -9.15 -11.97
C MET A 63 7.45 -9.33 -13.46
N ARG A 64 8.21 -10.37 -13.80
CA ARG A 64 8.56 -10.71 -15.18
C ARG A 64 7.36 -11.27 -15.94
N ILE A 65 6.64 -12.22 -15.36
CA ILE A 65 5.46 -12.86 -15.96
C ILE A 65 4.36 -11.84 -16.19
N GLU A 66 4.13 -10.96 -15.22
CA GLU A 66 3.08 -9.93 -15.27
C GLU A 66 3.50 -8.69 -16.08
N GLY A 67 4.78 -8.58 -16.49
CA GLY A 67 5.27 -7.47 -17.31
C GLY A 67 5.43 -6.14 -16.55
N VAL A 68 5.53 -6.16 -15.22
CA VAL A 68 5.58 -4.96 -14.35
C VAL A 68 7.00 -4.61 -13.86
N LYS A 69 8.02 -5.08 -14.61
CA LYS A 69 9.43 -4.83 -14.30
C LYS A 69 9.78 -3.34 -14.25
N GLU A 70 9.32 -2.56 -15.23
CA GLU A 70 9.67 -1.14 -15.35
C GLU A 70 8.71 -0.22 -14.59
N LYS A 71 7.43 -0.58 -14.54
CA LYS A 71 6.36 0.25 -13.96
C LYS A 71 5.16 -0.59 -13.55
N GLY A 72 4.29 0.01 -12.74
CA GLY A 72 3.06 -0.61 -12.24
C GLY A 72 3.30 -1.42 -10.97
N HIS A 73 2.31 -2.19 -10.57
CA HIS A 73 2.34 -3.01 -9.35
C HIS A 73 1.98 -4.44 -9.69
N LEU A 74 2.56 -5.39 -8.95
CA LEU A 74 2.19 -6.80 -9.01
C LEU A 74 0.67 -6.96 -8.82
N GLN A 75 0.08 -7.91 -9.52
CA GLN A 75 -1.36 -8.14 -9.48
C GLN A 75 -1.83 -8.47 -8.07
N ILE A 76 -1.03 -9.16 -7.27
CA ILE A 76 -1.32 -9.42 -5.85
C ILE A 76 -1.53 -8.14 -5.04
N ASN A 77 -0.81 -7.06 -5.36
CA ASN A 77 -0.90 -5.77 -4.69
C ASN A 77 -2.07 -4.95 -5.23
N ARG A 78 -2.31 -5.00 -6.55
CA ARG A 78 -3.49 -4.39 -7.18
C ARG A 78 -4.78 -4.98 -6.62
N ASN A 79 -4.84 -6.29 -6.43
CA ASN A 79 -5.99 -6.97 -5.84
C ASN A 79 -6.28 -6.47 -4.41
N VAL A 80 -5.25 -6.09 -3.64
CA VAL A 80 -5.48 -5.49 -2.32
C VAL A 80 -6.19 -4.13 -2.43
N VAL A 81 -5.77 -3.29 -3.38
CA VAL A 81 -6.43 -1.98 -3.61
C VAL A 81 -7.87 -2.18 -4.08
N ILE A 82 -8.13 -3.16 -4.95
CA ILE A 82 -9.47 -3.50 -5.44
C ILE A 82 -10.37 -3.90 -4.27
N ASN A 83 -9.96 -4.88 -3.47
CA ASN A 83 -10.75 -5.35 -2.32
C ASN A 83 -11.02 -4.23 -1.30
N LEU A 84 -10.03 -3.36 -1.07
CA LEU A 84 -10.21 -2.19 -0.20
C LEU A 84 -11.18 -1.17 -0.80
N THR A 85 -11.22 -1.04 -2.13
CA THR A 85 -12.14 -0.13 -2.84
C THR A 85 -13.56 -0.65 -2.79
N GLU A 86 -13.76 -1.96 -2.91
CA GLU A 86 -15.06 -2.62 -2.73
C GLU A 86 -15.58 -2.40 -1.30
N LEU A 87 -14.77 -2.73 -0.28
CA LEU A 87 -15.12 -2.49 1.12
C LEU A 87 -15.39 -1.00 1.41
N HIS A 88 -14.60 -0.11 0.81
CA HIS A 88 -14.83 1.33 0.92
C HIS A 88 -16.24 1.71 0.42
N GLY A 89 -16.65 1.18 -0.73
CA GLY A 89 -17.99 1.40 -1.29
C GLY A 89 -19.09 0.86 -0.37
N GLU A 90 -18.93 -0.36 0.15
CA GLU A 90 -19.88 -0.98 1.09
C GLU A 90 -20.03 -0.13 2.36
N LEU A 91 -18.92 0.31 2.97
CA LEU A 91 -18.93 1.16 4.16
C LEU A 91 -19.59 2.52 3.92
N LEU A 92 -19.39 3.13 2.74
CA LEU A 92 -20.03 4.39 2.38
C LEU A 92 -21.54 4.23 2.15
N SER A 93 -21.97 3.09 1.60
CA SER A 93 -23.39 2.81 1.35
C SER A 93 -24.18 2.50 2.63
N SER A 94 -23.48 2.06 3.69
CA SER A 94 -24.11 1.60 4.92
C SER A 94 -24.30 2.74 5.94
N PRO A 95 -25.53 2.98 6.44
CA PRO A 95 -25.79 4.01 7.45
C PRO A 95 -25.18 3.66 8.82
N LYS A 96 -24.71 2.42 9.03
CA LYS A 96 -24.12 1.92 10.28
C LYS A 96 -22.73 2.51 10.57
N TYR A 97 -22.06 3.08 9.56
CA TYR A 97 -20.68 3.55 9.67
C TYR A 97 -20.53 5.06 9.41
N PRO A 98 -21.28 5.94 10.11
CA PRO A 98 -21.26 7.39 9.83
C PRO A 98 -19.89 8.03 10.10
N TYR A 99 -19.12 7.48 11.04
CA TYR A 99 -17.75 7.93 11.31
C TYR A 99 -16.79 7.64 10.15
N TYR A 100 -17.03 6.56 9.40
CA TYR A 100 -16.26 6.26 8.20
C TYR A 100 -16.53 7.28 7.11
N SER A 101 -17.81 7.53 6.81
CA SER A 101 -18.23 8.54 5.83
C SER A 101 -17.71 9.93 6.19
N ALA A 102 -17.77 10.32 7.46
CA ALA A 102 -17.21 11.58 7.94
C ALA A 102 -15.69 11.68 7.73
N ALA A 103 -14.93 10.61 8.01
CA ALA A 103 -13.50 10.57 7.77
C ALA A 103 -13.16 10.68 6.28
N TYR A 104 -13.93 9.99 5.43
CA TYR A 104 -13.81 10.08 3.97
C TYR A 104 -14.08 11.49 3.46
N PHE A 105 -15.20 12.12 3.82
CA PHE A 105 -15.54 13.47 3.38
C PHE A 105 -14.51 14.52 3.84
N LYS A 106 -13.87 14.30 5.00
CA LYS A 106 -12.75 15.13 5.45
C LYS A 106 -11.50 14.97 4.60
N ALA A 107 -11.23 13.76 4.08
CA ALA A 107 -10.10 13.46 3.21
C ALA A 107 -10.34 13.87 1.75
N LEU A 108 -11.60 13.85 1.29
CA LEU A 108 -11.99 14.05 -0.10
C LEU A 108 -11.39 15.31 -0.77
N PRO A 109 -11.38 16.51 -0.14
CA PRO A 109 -10.75 17.68 -0.75
C PRO A 109 -9.28 17.47 -1.08
N PHE A 110 -8.54 16.78 -0.21
CA PHE A 110 -7.12 16.47 -0.42
C PHE A 110 -6.93 15.43 -1.53
N ILE A 111 -7.80 14.41 -1.59
CA ILE A 111 -7.78 13.39 -2.64
C ILE A 111 -8.00 14.03 -4.02
N VAL A 112 -9.00 14.91 -4.13
CA VAL A 112 -9.31 15.64 -5.37
C VAL A 112 -8.12 16.52 -5.78
N GLU A 113 -7.52 17.26 -4.85
CA GLU A 113 -6.34 18.10 -5.12
C GLU A 113 -5.16 17.26 -5.62
N LEU A 114 -4.89 16.10 -4.99
CA LEU A 114 -3.80 15.20 -5.37
C LEU A 114 -4.00 14.63 -6.77
N ARG A 115 -5.22 14.18 -7.11
CA ARG A 115 -5.56 13.71 -8.47
C ARG A 115 -5.39 14.79 -9.52
N GLN A 116 -5.77 16.02 -9.21
CA GLN A 116 -5.58 17.14 -10.13
C GLN A 116 -4.09 17.40 -10.40
N LYS A 117 -3.23 17.27 -9.39
CA LYS A 117 -1.78 17.43 -9.52
C LYS A 117 -1.10 16.27 -10.24
N SER A 118 -1.55 15.04 -10.03
CA SER A 118 -0.97 13.85 -10.68
C SER A 118 -1.37 13.73 -12.16
N GLY A 119 -2.46 14.38 -12.56
CA GLY A 119 -3.02 14.28 -13.92
C GLY A 119 -3.75 12.96 -14.19
N LYS A 120 -3.84 12.08 -13.18
CA LYS A 120 -4.44 10.75 -13.29
C LYS A 120 -5.90 10.79 -12.82
N LYS A 121 -6.77 11.28 -13.70
CA LYS A 121 -8.20 11.49 -13.36
C LYS A 121 -9.01 10.19 -13.23
N ASP A 122 -8.54 9.11 -13.85
CA ASP A 122 -9.27 7.84 -13.94
C ASP A 122 -8.81 6.78 -12.91
N GLU A 123 -7.79 7.08 -12.10
CA GLU A 123 -7.30 6.16 -11.05
C GLU A 123 -8.24 6.13 -9.84
N PRO A 124 -8.47 4.98 -9.18
CA PRO A 124 -9.25 4.88 -7.95
C PRO A 124 -8.77 5.80 -6.81
N GLU A 125 -9.69 6.23 -5.93
CA GLU A 125 -9.39 7.21 -4.86
C GLU A 125 -8.40 6.64 -3.85
N LEU A 126 -8.55 5.36 -3.54
CA LEU A 126 -7.64 4.68 -2.63
C LEU A 126 -6.25 4.53 -3.24
N GLU A 127 -6.12 4.33 -4.56
CA GLU A 127 -4.82 4.29 -5.22
C GLU A 127 -4.11 5.64 -5.06
N THR A 128 -4.82 6.76 -5.31
CA THR A 128 -4.29 8.10 -5.03
C THR A 128 -3.87 8.28 -3.57
N CYS A 129 -4.66 7.79 -2.61
CA CYS A 129 -4.32 7.84 -1.19
C CYS A 129 -3.01 7.09 -0.89
N PHE A 130 -2.87 5.85 -1.39
CA PHE A 130 -1.68 5.03 -1.19
C PHE A 130 -0.46 5.63 -1.87
N GLU A 131 -0.59 6.17 -3.09
CA GLU A 131 0.48 6.88 -3.78
C GLU A 131 0.96 8.10 -2.99
N ALA A 132 0.04 8.86 -2.40
CA ALA A 132 0.39 10.02 -1.58
C ALA A 132 1.13 9.62 -0.30
N LEU A 133 0.62 8.60 0.41
CA LEU A 133 1.27 8.06 1.61
C LEU A 133 2.67 7.52 1.28
N TYR A 134 2.79 6.80 0.17
CA TYR A 134 4.05 6.25 -0.29
C TYR A 134 5.03 7.33 -0.74
N GLY A 135 4.57 8.32 -1.50
CA GLY A 135 5.37 9.46 -1.94
C GLY A 135 5.96 10.24 -0.77
N VAL A 136 5.18 10.46 0.30
CA VAL A 136 5.70 11.13 1.50
C VAL A 136 6.69 10.25 2.27
N LEU A 137 6.49 8.93 2.30
CA LEU A 137 7.50 8.02 2.84
C LEU A 137 8.83 8.13 2.08
N LEU A 138 8.80 8.18 0.75
CA LEU A 138 9.98 8.39 -0.08
C LEU A 138 10.66 9.74 0.19
N LEU A 139 9.89 10.82 0.31
CA LEU A 139 10.43 12.15 0.66
C LEU A 139 11.16 12.12 2.02
N ARG A 140 10.59 11.44 3.02
CA ARG A 140 11.23 11.27 4.34
C ARG A 140 12.54 10.50 4.24
N LEU A 141 12.56 9.39 3.49
CA LEU A 141 13.78 8.60 3.28
C LEU A 141 14.87 9.41 2.57
N GLN A 142 14.48 10.30 1.65
CA GLN A 142 15.37 11.24 0.98
C GLN A 142 15.75 12.46 1.84
N LYS A 143 15.27 12.56 3.09
CA LYS A 143 15.43 13.73 3.98
C LYS A 143 14.99 15.05 3.34
N LYS A 144 14.00 14.99 2.44
CA LYS A 144 13.39 16.19 1.86
C LYS A 144 12.40 16.81 2.82
N GLU A 145 12.31 18.13 2.79
CA GLU A 145 11.37 18.87 3.62
C GLU A 145 9.92 18.59 3.18
N ILE A 146 9.05 18.37 4.17
CA ILE A 146 7.62 18.19 3.95
C ILE A 146 6.94 19.49 4.32
N THR A 147 6.28 20.12 3.35
CA THR A 147 5.56 21.37 3.61
C THR A 147 4.40 21.14 4.60
N PRO A 148 4.00 22.16 5.38
CA PRO A 148 2.89 22.03 6.33
C PRO A 148 1.58 21.59 5.67
N GLY A 149 1.28 22.07 4.45
CA GLY A 149 0.10 21.65 3.69
C GLY A 149 0.14 20.17 3.31
N THR A 150 1.30 19.68 2.88
CA THR A 150 1.48 18.24 2.57
C THR A 150 1.37 17.39 3.84
N ALA A 151 1.98 17.82 4.94
CA ALA A 151 1.87 17.14 6.23
C ALA A 151 0.40 17.02 6.68
N LYS A 152 -0.38 18.11 6.50
CA LYS A 152 -1.80 18.09 6.88
C LYS A 152 -2.64 17.17 6.01
N ALA A 153 -2.43 17.21 4.70
CA ALA A 153 -3.11 16.30 3.78
C ALA A 153 -2.84 14.83 4.14
N ILE A 154 -1.58 14.50 4.40
CA ILE A 154 -1.16 13.15 4.76
C ILE A 154 -1.69 12.70 6.12
N GLU A 155 -1.77 13.58 7.11
CA GLU A 155 -2.38 13.26 8.41
C GLU A 155 -3.84 12.83 8.24
N VAL A 156 -4.61 13.58 7.44
CA VAL A 156 -6.03 13.31 7.20
C VAL A 156 -6.21 12.03 6.38
N ILE A 157 -5.45 11.87 5.29
CA ILE A 157 -5.48 10.67 4.44
C ILE A 157 -5.06 9.42 5.24
N SER A 158 -3.99 9.52 6.03
CA SER A 158 -3.53 8.41 6.87
C SER A 158 -4.59 7.99 7.86
N SER A 159 -5.27 8.95 8.51
CA SER A 159 -6.36 8.65 9.46
C SER A 159 -7.51 7.92 8.78
N PHE A 160 -7.89 8.35 7.57
CA PHE A 160 -8.92 7.70 6.76
C PHE A 160 -8.52 6.27 6.36
N ILE A 161 -7.30 6.07 5.84
CA ILE A 161 -6.80 4.76 5.42
C ILE A 161 -6.63 3.81 6.61
N SER A 162 -6.18 4.30 7.77
CA SER A 162 -6.11 3.50 9.00
C SER A 162 -7.50 3.01 9.43
N LEU A 163 -8.53 3.85 9.32
CA LEU A 163 -9.89 3.45 9.65
C LEU A 163 -10.41 2.37 8.68
N LEU A 164 -10.16 2.52 7.37
CA LEU A 164 -10.49 1.50 6.38
C LEU A 164 -9.77 0.17 6.67
N ALA A 165 -8.47 0.22 6.98
CA ALA A 165 -7.69 -0.97 7.31
C ALA A 165 -8.25 -1.71 8.54
N ASN A 166 -8.70 -0.97 9.56
CA ASN A 166 -9.35 -1.55 10.74
C ASN A 166 -10.68 -2.23 10.40
N TYR A 167 -11.49 -1.64 9.51
CA TYR A 167 -12.72 -2.29 9.06
C TYR A 167 -12.44 -3.54 8.22
N ASN A 168 -11.42 -3.52 7.37
CA ASN A 168 -10.98 -4.71 6.64
C ASN A 168 -10.52 -5.83 7.59
N GLU A 169 -9.85 -5.50 8.70
CA GLU A 169 -9.49 -6.50 9.71
C GLU A 169 -10.74 -7.12 10.35
N LYS A 170 -11.74 -6.31 10.70
CA LYS A 170 -13.01 -6.78 11.25
C LYS A 170 -13.78 -7.64 10.26
N ASP A 171 -13.79 -7.26 8.99
CA ASP A 171 -14.44 -8.00 7.91
C ASP A 171 -13.84 -9.39 7.75
N LYS A 172 -12.50 -9.48 7.70
CA LYS A 172 -11.78 -10.77 7.67
C LYS A 172 -12.06 -11.68 8.87
N LYS A 173 -12.47 -11.12 10.01
CA LYS A 173 -12.86 -11.88 11.21
C LYS A 173 -14.35 -12.22 11.25
N GLY A 174 -15.15 -11.76 10.28
CA GLY A 174 -16.61 -11.89 10.27
C GLY A 174 -17.31 -11.01 11.32
N GLU A 175 -16.62 -9.98 11.82
CA GLU A 175 -17.13 -9.05 12.84
C GLU A 175 -17.79 -7.81 12.21
N LEU A 176 -17.62 -7.60 10.90
CA LEU A 176 -18.25 -6.50 10.17
C LEU A 176 -19.68 -6.88 9.79
N LYS A 177 -20.63 -5.97 10.03
CA LYS A 177 -22.06 -6.17 9.78
C LYS A 177 -22.55 -5.13 8.79
N LEU A 178 -22.43 -5.45 7.51
CA LEU A 178 -22.76 -4.54 6.41
C LEU A 178 -24.27 -4.54 6.08
N GLU A 179 -24.94 -5.69 6.20
CA GLU A 179 -26.40 -5.85 6.04
C GLU A 179 -27.14 -5.73 7.37
N GLU A 180 -28.45 -5.46 7.35
CA GLU A 180 -29.34 -5.53 8.53
C GLU A 180 -29.46 -6.94 9.10
#